data_AF-A0A8W8IFM3-F1
#
_entry.id   AF-A0A8W8IFM3-F1
#
_cell.length_a   1.000
_cell.length_b   1.000
_cell.length_c   1.000
_cell.angle_alpha   90.00
_cell.angle_beta   90.00
_cell.angle_gamma   90.00
#
_symmetry.space_group_name_H-M   'P 1'
#
loop_
_entity.id
_entity.type
_entity.pdbx_description
1 polymer ?
#
loop_
_entity_poly.entity_id
_entity_poly.type
_entity_poly.pdbx_seq_one_letter_code
_entity_poly.pdbx_strand_id
1 'polypeptide(L)'
;KRNPRKAKWTKAFRKAAGKELAVDPSLEFEKRRNVPVKYNRELWQTTFKAMKRIEEIRIKRQNQFILNRLKKGKELRKEADVKEVETNIHLIKAPTGRVKTLEKKMVQVIQEEDDDDMEEV
;
A
#
# COMPACT_ATOMS: atom_id res chain seq x y z
N LYS A 1 -17.66 -14.80 22.90
CA LYS A 1 -16.59 -15.19 21.94
C LYS A 1 -16.56 -14.19 20.78
N ARG A 2 -15.41 -13.59 20.43
CA ARG A 2 -15.30 -12.62 19.31
C ARG A 2 -14.86 -13.32 18.01
N ASN A 3 -15.40 -12.91 16.87
CA ASN A 3 -15.02 -13.44 15.56
C ASN A 3 -13.77 -12.72 15.03
N PRO A 4 -12.63 -13.40 14.79
CA PRO A 4 -11.41 -12.77 14.29
C PRO A 4 -11.59 -12.13 12.91
N ARG A 5 -12.48 -12.66 12.06
CA ARG A 5 -12.81 -12.06 10.75
C ARG A 5 -13.58 -10.74 10.85
N LYS A 6 -14.05 -10.34 12.04
CA LYS A 6 -14.66 -9.03 12.28
C LYS A 6 -13.71 -8.07 13.03
N ALA A 7 -12.60 -8.56 13.57
CA ALA A 7 -11.61 -7.76 14.29
C ALA A 7 -10.58 -7.16 13.31
N LYS A 8 -10.70 -5.85 13.04
CA LYS A 8 -9.97 -5.13 11.97
C LYS A 8 -8.44 -5.22 12.03
N TRP A 9 -7.87 -5.40 13.22
CA TRP A 9 -6.42 -5.48 13.44
C TRP A 9 -5.82 -6.86 13.12
N THR A 10 -6.64 -7.91 13.02
CA THR A 10 -6.16 -9.27 12.83
C THR A 10 -5.78 -9.56 11.38
N LYS A 11 -4.83 -10.48 11.18
CA LYS A 11 -4.47 -10.99 9.84
C LYS A 11 -5.64 -11.69 9.14
N ALA A 12 -6.51 -12.36 9.90
CA ALA A 12 -7.70 -13.01 9.36
C ALA A 12 -8.65 -12.00 8.68
N PHE A 13 -8.94 -10.88 9.35
CA PHE A 13 -9.70 -9.78 8.74
C PHE A 13 -8.97 -9.19 7.53
N ARG A 14 -7.66 -8.91 7.68
CA ARG A 14 -6.88 -8.25 6.61
C ARG A 14 -6.81 -9.07 5.33
N LYS A 15 -6.63 -10.39 5.41
CA LYS A 15 -6.67 -11.28 4.24
C LYS A 15 -8.07 -11.36 3.63
N ALA A 16 -9.11 -11.50 4.45
CA ALA A 16 -10.49 -11.60 3.95
C ALA A 16 -11.00 -10.30 3.32
N ALA A 17 -10.58 -9.14 3.84
CA ALA A 17 -10.97 -7.83 3.35
C ALA A 17 -10.04 -7.27 2.25
N GLY A 18 -9.12 -8.08 1.71
CA GLY A 18 -8.21 -7.67 0.63
C GLY A 18 -7.17 -6.62 1.03
N LYS A 19 -6.84 -6.49 2.32
CA LYS A 19 -5.79 -5.58 2.81
C LYS A 19 -4.39 -6.17 2.73
N GLU A 20 -4.25 -7.45 2.42
CA GLU A 20 -2.98 -8.13 2.23
C GLU A 20 -3.09 -9.13 1.08
N LEU A 21 -1.95 -9.44 0.47
CA LEU A 21 -1.83 -10.46 -0.56
C LEU A 21 -2.21 -11.82 0.03
N ALA A 22 -3.33 -12.39 -0.42
CA ALA A 22 -3.86 -13.66 0.09
C ALA A 22 -3.56 -14.85 -0.84
N VAL A 23 -3.53 -14.62 -2.15
CA VAL A 23 -3.34 -15.65 -3.19
C VAL A 23 -2.02 -15.36 -3.90
N ASP A 24 -0.96 -16.10 -3.55
CA ASP A 24 0.35 -15.97 -4.19
C ASP A 24 1.14 -17.30 -4.09
N PRO A 25 1.85 -17.70 -5.15
CA PRO A 25 2.63 -18.95 -5.15
C PRO A 25 3.70 -19.05 -4.06
N SER A 26 4.25 -17.92 -3.58
CA SER A 26 5.24 -17.93 -2.48
C SER A 26 4.65 -18.48 -1.17
N LEU A 27 3.34 -18.39 -0.98
CA LEU A 27 2.65 -18.90 0.21
C LEU A 27 2.49 -20.42 0.20
N GLU A 28 2.57 -21.07 -0.96
CA GLU A 28 2.41 -22.52 -1.08
C GLU A 28 3.59 -23.32 -0.49
N PHE A 29 4.75 -22.66 -0.33
CA PHE A 29 5.94 -23.28 0.24
C PHE A 29 5.80 -23.55 1.75
N GLU A 30 4.93 -22.81 2.46
CA GLU A 30 4.69 -22.95 3.90
C GLU A 30 3.74 -24.13 4.26
N LYS A 31 3.38 -24.96 3.27
CA LYS A 31 2.43 -26.07 3.50
C LYS A 31 2.98 -27.11 4.48
N ARG A 32 2.12 -27.55 5.41
CA ARG A 32 2.43 -28.67 6.32
C ARG A 32 2.67 -29.95 5.52
N ARG A 33 3.82 -30.59 5.75
CA ARG A 33 4.15 -31.90 5.18
C ARG A 33 3.83 -32.98 6.21
N ASN A 34 2.97 -33.93 5.84
CA ASN A 34 2.56 -35.03 6.73
C ASN A 34 3.48 -36.26 6.63
N VAL A 35 4.36 -36.31 5.62
CA VAL A 35 5.33 -37.40 5.43
C VAL A 35 6.73 -36.83 5.64
N PRO A 36 7.53 -37.38 6.57
CA PRO A 36 8.91 -36.96 6.75
C PRO A 36 9.78 -37.47 5.60
N VAL A 37 10.83 -36.72 5.29
CA VAL A 37 11.84 -37.10 4.30
C VAL A 37 13.14 -37.42 5.04
N LYS A 38 13.85 -38.48 4.62
CA LYS A 38 15.16 -38.80 5.20
C LYS A 38 16.11 -37.63 4.99
N TYR A 39 16.92 -37.32 6.00
CA TYR A 39 17.90 -36.24 5.92
C TYR A 39 18.87 -36.46 4.74
N ASN A 40 19.01 -35.42 3.92
CA ASN A 40 20.03 -35.29 2.89
C ASN A 40 20.61 -33.88 2.99
N ARG A 41 21.95 -33.77 3.12
CA ARG A 41 22.66 -32.51 3.28
C ARG A 41 22.48 -31.57 2.09
N GLU A 42 22.51 -32.09 0.86
CA GLU A 42 22.38 -31.29 -0.36
C GLU A 42 20.96 -30.71 -0.46
N LEU A 43 19.94 -31.52 -0.17
CA LEU A 43 18.55 -31.08 -0.10
C LEU A 43 18.37 -29.99 0.97
N TRP A 44 19.00 -30.15 2.13
CA TRP A 44 18.89 -29.15 3.20
C TRP A 44 19.53 -27.81 2.82
N GLN A 45 20.73 -27.84 2.23
CA GLN A 45 21.44 -26.65 1.79
C GLN A 45 20.70 -25.90 0.68
N THR A 46 20.16 -26.62 -0.31
CA THR A 46 19.36 -26.03 -1.39
C THR A 46 18.06 -25.43 -0.86
N THR A 47 17.38 -26.12 0.05
CA THR A 47 16.15 -25.62 0.71
C THR A 47 16.41 -24.34 1.50
N PHE A 48 17.51 -24.27 2.26
CA PHE A 48 17.87 -23.06 3.01
C PHE A 48 18.13 -21.85 2.11
N LYS A 49 18.82 -22.04 0.98
CA LYS A 49 19.02 -20.98 -0.03
C LYS A 49 17.69 -20.56 -0.66
N ALA A 50 16.84 -21.53 -1.02
CA ALA A 50 15.53 -21.27 -1.61
C ALA A 50 14.60 -20.50 -0.65
N MET A 51 14.58 -20.84 0.64
CA MET A 51 13.74 -20.15 1.64
C MET A 51 14.06 -18.66 1.73
N LYS A 52 15.34 -18.27 1.75
CA LYS A 52 15.75 -16.86 1.75
C LYS A 52 15.22 -16.13 0.52
N ARG A 53 15.41 -16.74 -0.66
CA ARG A 53 14.99 -16.15 -1.93
C ARG A 53 13.47 -15.99 -2.03
N ILE A 54 12.71 -16.99 -1.56
CA ILE A 54 11.25 -16.95 -1.54
C ILE A 54 10.75 -15.84 -0.62
N GLU A 55 11.39 -15.64 0.54
CA GLU A 55 11.04 -14.58 1.48
C GLU A 55 11.24 -13.19 0.88
N GLU A 56 12.36 -12.94 0.20
CA GLU A 56 12.60 -11.67 -0.52
C GLU A 56 11.52 -11.38 -1.56
N ILE A 57 11.16 -12.39 -2.37
CA ILE A 57 10.11 -12.28 -3.39
C ILE A 57 8.76 -11.99 -2.74
N ARG A 58 8.45 -12.68 -1.63
CA ARG A 58 7.21 -12.49 -0.88
C ARG A 58 7.10 -11.06 -0.36
N ILE A 59 8.15 -10.54 0.27
CA ILE A 59 8.18 -9.16 0.78
C ILE A 59 7.99 -8.17 -0.36
N LYS A 60 8.73 -8.32 -1.47
CA LYS A 60 8.60 -7.43 -2.63
C LYS A 60 7.17 -7.38 -3.17
N ARG A 61 6.53 -8.54 -3.34
CA ARG A 61 5.14 -8.62 -3.82
C ARG A 61 4.13 -8.06 -2.83
N GLN A 62 4.32 -8.30 -1.53
CA GLN A 62 3.47 -7.73 -0.49
C GLN A 62 3.57 -6.21 -0.45
N ASN A 63 4.77 -5.65 -0.56
CA ASN A 63 4.99 -4.22 -0.62
C ASN A 63 4.32 -3.61 -1.85
N GLN A 64 4.50 -4.20 -3.03
CA GLN A 64 3.81 -3.75 -4.24
C GLN A 64 2.29 -3.76 -4.09
N PHE A 65 1.72 -4.81 -3.51
CA PHE A 65 0.28 -4.90 -3.26
C PHE A 65 -0.21 -3.78 -2.33
N ILE A 66 0.57 -3.46 -1.29
CA ILE A 66 0.25 -2.37 -0.37
C ILE A 66 0.36 -1.01 -1.07
N LEU A 67 1.42 -0.78 -1.85
CA LEU A 67 1.63 0.46 -2.61
C LEU A 67 0.49 0.70 -3.59
N ASN A 68 0.14 -0.30 -4.41
CA ASN A 68 -0.96 -0.20 -5.38
C ASN A 68 -2.29 0.14 -4.70
N ARG A 69 -2.54 -0.41 -3.51
CA ARG A 69 -3.74 -0.08 -2.73
C ARG A 69 -3.70 1.35 -2.19
N LEU A 70 -2.55 1.81 -1.69
CA LEU A 70 -2.40 3.14 -1.12
C LEU A 70 -2.44 4.24 -2.18
N LYS A 71 -2.05 3.95 -3.43
CA LYS A 71 -2.09 4.88 -4.56
C LYS A 71 -3.46 5.54 -4.75
N LYS A 72 -4.55 4.76 -4.67
CA LYS A 72 -5.92 5.28 -4.76
C LYS A 72 -6.26 6.29 -3.66
N GLY A 73 -5.63 6.17 -2.49
CA GLY A 73 -5.82 7.13 -1.40
C GLY A 73 -5.15 8.49 -1.67
N LYS A 74 -4.05 8.51 -2.43
CA LYS A 74 -3.41 9.77 -2.87
C LYS A 74 -4.32 10.51 -3.85
N GLU A 75 -4.85 9.81 -4.87
CA GLU A 75 -5.78 10.38 -5.86
C GLU A 75 -7.02 11.05 -5.21
N LEU A 76 -7.68 10.35 -4.27
CA LEU A 76 -8.83 10.90 -3.56
C LEU A 76 -8.47 12.10 -2.66
N ARG A 77 -7.24 12.14 -2.15
CA ARG A 77 -6.76 13.27 -1.35
C ARG A 77 -6.57 14.50 -2.23
N LYS A 78 -5.93 14.33 -3.39
CA LYS A 78 -5.76 15.39 -4.40
C LYS A 78 -7.09 16.03 -4.80
N GLU A 79 -8.10 15.20 -5.09
CA GLU A 79 -9.45 15.69 -5.41
C GLU A 79 -10.09 16.45 -4.23
N ALA A 80 -9.90 15.96 -3.00
CA ALA A 80 -10.41 16.61 -1.81
C ALA A 80 -9.72 17.96 -1.55
N ASP A 81 -8.40 18.04 -1.73
CA ASP A 81 -7.60 19.24 -1.50
C ASP A 81 -7.95 20.34 -2.52
N VAL A 82 -8.11 19.98 -3.80
CA VAL A 82 -8.59 20.92 -4.84
C VAL A 82 -9.97 21.47 -4.47
N LYS A 83 -10.89 20.59 -4.04
CA LYS A 83 -12.23 21.01 -3.62
C LYS A 83 -12.19 21.88 -2.36
N GLU A 84 -11.29 21.60 -1.42
CA GLU A 84 -11.10 22.42 -0.22
C GLU A 84 -10.63 23.82 -0.59
N VAL A 85 -9.65 23.95 -1.49
CA VAL A 85 -9.19 25.25 -2.00
C VAL A 85 -10.33 26.02 -2.68
N GLU A 86 -11.14 25.36 -3.52
CA GLU A 86 -12.28 26.01 -4.20
C GLU A 86 -13.34 26.54 -3.21
N THR A 87 -13.65 25.76 -2.17
CA THR A 87 -14.70 26.11 -1.19
C THR A 87 -14.23 27.12 -0.15
N ASN A 88 -13.01 26.98 0.35
CA ASN A 88 -12.51 27.67 1.54
C ASN A 88 -11.43 28.73 1.24
N ILE A 89 -11.28 29.14 -0.02
CA ILE A 89 -10.30 30.17 -0.45
C ILE A 89 -10.35 31.45 0.39
N HIS A 90 -11.52 31.79 0.94
CA HIS A 90 -11.74 32.98 1.73
C HIS A 90 -10.99 32.99 3.07
N LEU A 91 -10.61 31.83 3.62
CA LEU A 91 -9.91 31.73 4.92
C LEU A 91 -8.47 32.25 4.85
N ILE A 92 -7.88 32.23 3.66
CA ILE A 92 -6.47 32.55 3.41
C ILE A 92 -6.32 33.97 2.86
N LYS A 93 -7.43 34.60 2.48
CA LYS A 93 -7.48 35.88 1.76
C LYS A 93 -7.71 37.06 2.70
N ALA A 94 -6.96 38.15 2.48
CA ALA A 94 -7.34 39.49 2.95
C ALA A 94 -8.48 40.10 2.08
N PRO A 95 -9.43 40.87 2.64
CA PRO A 95 -10.69 41.26 1.97
C PRO A 95 -10.56 41.78 0.52
N THR A 96 -9.46 42.46 0.18
CA THR A 96 -9.19 43.11 -1.11
C THR A 96 -8.44 42.26 -2.15
N GLY A 97 -7.98 41.05 -1.82
CA GLY A 97 -7.14 40.22 -2.71
C GLY A 97 -7.84 39.63 -3.96
N ARG A 98 -7.09 39.42 -5.05
CA ARG A 98 -7.57 38.78 -6.30
C ARG A 98 -7.68 37.26 -6.12
N VAL A 99 -8.92 36.75 -6.10
CA VAL A 99 -9.25 35.37 -5.70
C VAL A 99 -8.85 34.33 -6.75
N LYS A 100 -9.24 34.56 -8.01
CA LYS A 100 -9.08 33.58 -9.11
C LYS A 100 -7.63 33.24 -9.49
N THR A 101 -6.69 34.16 -9.25
CA THR A 101 -5.26 33.93 -9.54
C THR A 101 -4.57 33.11 -8.46
N LEU A 102 -5.02 33.24 -7.21
CA LEU A 102 -4.48 32.49 -6.07
C LEU A 102 -4.97 31.04 -6.09
N GLU A 103 -6.27 30.83 -6.36
CA GLU A 103 -6.86 29.49 -6.54
C GLU A 103 -6.10 28.67 -7.58
N LYS A 104 -5.91 29.22 -8.79
CA LYS A 104 -5.18 28.53 -9.86
C LYS A 104 -3.74 28.21 -9.48
N LYS A 105 -3.07 29.12 -8.78
CA LYS A 105 -1.69 28.91 -8.33
C LYS A 105 -1.60 27.81 -7.27
N MET A 106 -2.55 27.75 -6.32
CA MET A 106 -2.59 26.72 -5.29
C MET A 106 -2.90 25.34 -5.87
N VAL A 107 -3.86 25.26 -6.79
CA VAL A 107 -4.18 24.00 -7.51
C VAL A 107 -2.99 23.51 -8.33
N GLN A 108 -2.24 24.42 -8.96
CA GLN A 108 -1.04 24.07 -9.72
C GLN A 108 0.09 23.52 -8.82
N VAL A 109 0.33 24.14 -7.66
CA VAL A 109 1.32 23.64 -6.68
C VAL A 109 0.94 22.24 -6.17
N ILE A 110 -0.34 22.00 -5.86
CA ILE A 110 -0.81 20.66 -5.44
C ILE A 110 -0.60 19.63 -6.54
N GLN A 111 -0.73 20.02 -7.82
CA GLN A 111 -0.49 19.12 -8.93
C GLN A 111 1.00 18.78 -9.10
N GLU A 112 1.88 19.78 -9.00
CA GLU A 112 3.33 19.63 -9.13
C GLU A 112 3.93 18.80 -7.96
N GLU A 113 3.53 19.08 -6.72
CA GLU A 113 4.02 18.35 -5.53
C GLU A 113 3.68 16.84 -5.58
N ASP A 114 2.48 16.47 -6.01
CA ASP A 114 2.08 15.05 -6.08
C ASP A 114 2.76 14.28 -7.22
N ASP A 115 3.13 14.96 -8.32
CA ASP A 115 3.81 14.34 -9.46
C ASP A 115 5.29 14.06 -9.12
N ASP A 116 5.97 14.96 -8.40
CA ASP A 116 7.32 14.73 -7.85
C ASP A 116 7.34 13.54 -6.87
N ASP A 117 6.33 13.44 -6.02
CA ASP A 117 6.14 12.40 -5.01
C ASP A 117 5.77 11.02 -5.63
N MET A 118 5.46 10.99 -6.93
CA MET A 118 5.23 9.81 -7.76
C MET A 118 6.46 9.41 -8.58
N GLU A 119 7.36 10.35 -8.91
CA GLU A 119 8.63 10.07 -9.61
C GLU A 119 9.71 9.52 -8.65
N GLU A 120 9.65 9.83 -7.36
CA GLU A 120 10.65 9.38 -6.36
C GLU A 120 10.43 7.94 -5.80
N VAL A 121 9.38 7.21 -6.22
CA VAL A 121 9.03 5.86 -5.69
C VAL A 121 9.26 4.74 -6.69
#